data_AF-A0A524EP12-F1
#
_entry.id   AF-A0A524EP12-F1
#
_cell.length_a   1.000
_cell.length_b   1.000
_cell.length_c   1.000
_cell.angle_alpha   90.00
_cell.angle_beta   90.00
_cell.angle_gamma   90.00
#
_symmetry.space_group_name_H-M   'P 1'
#
loop_
_entity.id
_entity.type
_entity.pdbx_description
1 polymer ?
#
loop_
_entity_poly.entity_id
_entity_poly.type
_entity_poly.pdbx_seq_one_letter_code
_entity_poly.pdbx_strand_id
1 'polypeptide(L)' 'MTLTALADQVSTKTGIPYSTVKWNMRVLVDLELLQGGNADNRGCPAEYTEVARLVVNELDSTETL' A
#
# COMPACT_ATOMS: atom_id res chain seq x y z
N MET A 1 0.42 -10.55 -4.81
CA MET A 1 -0.87 -9.93 -4.41
C MET A 1 -1.00 -8.61 -5.15
N THR A 2 -2.14 -8.27 -5.78
CA THR A 2 -2.32 -6.98 -6.49
C THR A 2 -2.73 -5.85 -5.53
N LEU A 3 -2.67 -4.59 -5.96
CA LEU A 3 -3.15 -3.43 -5.16
C LEU A 3 -4.63 -3.58 -4.78
N THR A 4 -5.45 -4.10 -5.68
CA THR A 4 -6.88 -4.37 -5.43
C THR A 4 -7.08 -5.41 -4.33
N ALA A 5 -6.31 -6.51 -4.37
CA ALA A 5 -6.36 -7.55 -3.35
C ALA A 5 -5.80 -7.07 -2.00
N LEU A 6 -4.75 -6.23 -2.03
CA LEU A 6 -4.23 -5.58 -0.82
C LEU A 6 -5.29 -4.64 -0.21
N ALA A 7 -5.98 -3.84 -1.02
CA ALA A 7 -7.04 -2.95 -0.56
C ALA A 7 -8.21 -3.74 0.08
N ASP A 8 -8.56 -4.89 -0.48
CA ASP A 8 -9.60 -5.77 0.06
C ASP A 8 -9.20 -6.35 1.43
N GLN A 9 -7.96 -6.81 1.55
CA GLN A 9 -7.41 -7.29 2.82
C GLN A 9 -7.36 -6.21 3.88
N VAL A 10 -6.89 -5.00 3.54
CA VAL A 10 -6.82 -3.87 4.49
C VAL A 10 -8.21 -3.44 4.92
N SER A 11 -9.17 -3.34 4.00
CA SER A 11 -10.57 -3.02 4.34
C SER A 11 -11.16 -4.04 5.31
N THR A 12 -10.96 -5.33 5.04
CA THR A 12 -11.41 -6.43 5.91
C THR A 12 -10.76 -6.39 7.29
N LYS A 13 -9.45 -6.14 7.37
CA LYS A 13 -8.71 -6.12 8.64
C LYS A 13 -9.01 -4.89 9.51
N THR A 14 -9.28 -3.74 8.89
CA THR A 14 -9.41 -2.46 9.60
C THR A 14 -10.86 -2.00 9.78
N GLY A 15 -11.79 -2.56 9.00
CA GLY A 15 -13.17 -2.07 8.91
C GLY A 15 -13.32 -0.77 8.13
N ILE A 16 -12.23 -0.20 7.59
CA ILE A 16 -12.28 1.01 6.75
C ILE A 16 -12.97 0.64 5.43
N PRO A 17 -13.93 1.46 4.94
CA PRO A 17 -14.62 1.19 3.68
C PRO A 17 -13.63 0.97 2.52
N TYR A 18 -13.88 -0.06 1.71
CA TYR A 18 -13.03 -0.43 0.58
C TYR A 18 -12.71 0.73 -0.36
N SER A 19 -13.68 1.61 -0.64
CA SER A 19 -13.48 2.81 -1.45
C SER A 19 -12.43 3.76 -0.86
N THR A 20 -12.46 3.97 0.46
CA THR A 20 -11.48 4.77 1.18
C THR A 20 -10.10 4.11 1.15
N VAL A 21 -10.04 2.80 1.35
CA VAL A 21 -8.76 2.07 1.27
C VAL A 21 -8.15 2.19 -0.12
N LYS A 22 -8.93 2.09 -1.19
CA LYS A 22 -8.42 2.31 -2.56
C LYS A 22 -7.85 3.71 -2.75
N TRP A 23 -8.47 4.74 -2.17
CA TRP A 23 -7.95 6.10 -2.21
C TRP A 23 -6.62 6.20 -1.45
N ASN A 24 -6.50 5.56 -0.29
CA ASN A 24 -5.24 5.50 0.45
C ASN A 24 -4.15 4.79 -0.36
N MET A 25 -4.47 3.64 -0.98
CA MET A 25 -3.52 2.93 -1.85
C MET A 25 -3.08 3.79 -3.04
N ARG A 26 -4.00 4.57 -3.63
CA ARG A 26 -3.67 5.52 -4.69
C ARG A 26 -2.68 6.57 -4.19
N VAL A 27 -2.96 7.20 -3.05
CA VAL A 27 -2.06 8.20 -2.45
C VAL A 27 -0.68 7.61 -2.18
N LEU A 28 -0.60 6.38 -1.66
CA LEU A 28 0.68 5.70 -1.43
C LEU A 28 1.44 5.44 -2.74
N VAL A 29 0.74 5.13 -3.84
CA VAL A 29 1.36 5.00 -5.16
C VAL A 29 1.84 6.36 -5.68
N ASP A 30 1.03 7.40 -5.55
CA ASP A 30 1.35 8.74 -6.00
C ASP A 30 2.53 9.37 -5.20
N LEU A 31 2.71 8.94 -3.95
CA LEU A 31 3.85 9.29 -3.10
C LEU A 31 5.08 8.39 -3.29
N GLU A 32 5.05 7.49 -4.27
CA GLU A 32 6.12 6.51 -4.53
C GLU A 32 6.44 5.64 -3.30
N LEU A 33 5.43 5.34 -2.47
CA LEU A 33 5.55 4.44 -1.31
C LEU A 33 5.06 3.02 -1.63
N LEU A 34 4.18 2.88 -2.63
CA LEU A 34 3.77 1.60 -3.16
C LEU A 34 3.93 1.60 -4.68
N GLN A 35 4.25 0.43 -5.23
CA GLN A 35 4.16 0.17 -6.66
C GLN A 35 3.26 -1.05 -6.90
N GLY A 36 2.64 -1.12 -8.07
CA GLY A 36 1.83 -2.26 -8.45
C GLY A 36 1.01 -2.03 -9.72
N GLY A 37 0.18 -3.01 -10.08
CA GLY A 37 -0.53 -2.98 -11.34
C GLY A 37 -1.50 -1.80 -11.46
N ASN A 38 -1.53 -1.17 -12.63
CA ASN A 38 -2.38 -0.03 -12.96
C ASN A 38 -3.26 -0.34 -14.19
N ALA A 39 -3.88 0.69 -14.80
CA ALA A 39 -4.75 0.52 -15.96
C ALA A 39 -3.99 -0.02 -17.19
N ASP A 40 -2.73 0.40 -17.36
CA ASP A 40 -1.86 0.09 -18.50
C ASP A 40 -1.06 -1.20 -18.30
N ASN A 41 -0.82 -1.60 -17.05
CA ASN A 41 -0.04 -2.76 -16.68
C ASN A 41 -0.74 -3.54 -15.56
N ARG A 42 -1.67 -4.42 -15.94
CA ARG A 42 -2.50 -5.19 -14.99
C ARG A 42 -1.74 -6.39 -14.43
N GLY A 43 -2.11 -6.80 -13.21
CA GLY A 43 -1.61 -8.03 -12.61
C GLY A 43 -0.25 -7.90 -11.91
N CYS A 44 0.41 -6.75 -11.95
CA CYS A 44 1.64 -6.55 -11.19
C CYS A 44 1.38 -6.57 -9.68
N PRO A 45 2.27 -7.22 -8.90
CA PRO A 45 2.14 -7.30 -7.46
C PRO A 45 2.26 -5.91 -6.82
N ALA A 46 1.54 -5.71 -5.72
CA ALA A 46 1.73 -4.59 -4.82
C ALA A 46 2.99 -4.81 -4.01
N GLU A 47 3.94 -3.88 -4.11
CA GLU A 47 5.23 -3.95 -3.44
C GLU A 47 5.61 -2.59 -2.86
N TYR A 48 6.42 -2.61 -1.81
CA TYR A 48 7.09 -1.41 -1.34
C TYR A 48 8.14 -0.96 -2.36
N THR A 49 8.23 0.35 -2.56
CA THR A 49 9.40 0.96 -3.22
C THR A 49 10.60 0.93 -2.29
N GLU A 50 11.77 1.35 -2.79
CA GLU A 50 12.96 1.53 -1.94
C GLU A 50 12.75 2.61 -0.89
N VAL A 51 12.15 3.75 -1.27
CA VAL A 51 11.82 4.84 -0.34
C VAL A 51 10.88 4.36 0.77
N ALA A 52 9.86 3.58 0.41
CA ALA A 52 8.95 3.01 1.40
C ALA A 52 9.63 2.09 2.40
N ARG A 53 10.57 1.26 1.93
CA ARG A 53 11.36 0.39 2.82
C ARG A 53 12.13 1.20 3.87
N LEU A 54 12.71 2.33 3.49
CA LEU A 54 13.39 3.23 4.42
C LEU A 54 12.43 3.79 5.47
N VAL A 55 11.27 4.28 5.04
CA VAL A 55 10.24 4.85 5.95
C VAL A 55 9.71 3.79 6.91
N VAL A 56 9.40 2.59 6.42
CA VAL A 56 8.91 1.48 7.26
C VAL A 56 9.97 1.08 8.29
N ASN A 57 11.24 0.96 7.89
CA ASN A 57 12.32 0.63 8.82
C ASN A 57 12.50 1.68 9.93
N GLU A 58 12.32 2.96 9.61
CA GLU A 58 12.39 4.05 10.60
C GLU A 58 11.18 4.02 11.56
N LEU A 59 9.98 3.79 11.03
CA LEU A 59 8.75 3.69 11.82
C LEU A 59 8.80 2.51 12.79
N ASP A 60 9.24 1.33 12.31
CA ASP A 60 9.40 0.13 13.14
C ASP A 60 10.44 0.35 14.26
N SER A 61 11.50 1.13 13.97
CA SER A 61 12.51 1.50 14.98
C SER A 61 11.94 2.43 16.06
N THR A 62 10.89 3.18 15.75
CA THR A 62 10.26 4.15 16.67
C THR A 62 9.17 3.51 17.55
N GLU A 63 8.55 2.42 17.10
CA GLU A 63 7.52 1.70 17.88
C GLU A 63 8.07 0.81 19.02
N THR A 64 9.38 0.83 19.28
CA THR A 64 10.03 0.04 20.36
C THR A 64 10.22 0.82 21.68
N LEU A 65 9.41 1.86 21.96
CA LEU A 65 9.44 2.63 23.22
C LEU A 65 8.11 2.56 23.99
#